data_AF-A0A7C3XVJ4-F1
#
_entry.id   AF-A0A7C3XVJ4-F1
#
_cell.length_a   1.000
_cell.length_b   1.000
_cell.length_c   1.000
_cell.angle_alpha   90.00
_cell.angle_beta   90.00
_cell.angle_gamma   90.00
#
_symmetry.space_group_name_H-M   'P 1'
#
loop_
_entity.id
_entity.type
_entity.pdbx_description
1 polymer ?
#
loop_
_entity_poly.entity_id
_entity_poly.type
_entity_poly.pdbx_seq_one_letter_code
_entity_poly.pdbx_strand_id
1 'polypeptide(L)' 'GRKVIVRINDRGPWRKSRLVDLSLAAARVLGIQRDGVEKVRLEVIPWKR' A
#
# COMPACT_ATOMS: atom_id res chain seq x y z
N GLY A 1 -4.86 -8.30 -11.26
CA GLY A 1 -3.81 -7.30 -10.99
C GLY A 1 -2.76 -7.86 -10.05
N ARG A 2 -1.62 -7.19 -9.91
CA ARG A 2 -0.54 -7.55 -8.99
C ARG A 2 -0.96 -7.33 -7.52
N LYS A 3 -0.33 -8.04 -6.58
CA LYS A 3 -0.67 -8.00 -5.15
C LYS A 3 0.61 -8.08 -4.30
N VAL A 4 0.57 -7.52 -3.10
CA VAL A 4 1.65 -7.61 -2.10
C VAL A 4 1.03 -7.58 -0.70
N ILE A 5 1.51 -8.44 0.19
CA ILE A 5 1.18 -8.38 1.62
C ILE A 5 2.19 -7.44 2.29
N VAL A 6 1.68 -6.53 3.11
CA VAL A 6 2.50 -5.58 3.87
C VAL A 6 2.09 -5.59 5.34
N ARG A 7 3.00 -5.12 6.20
CA ARG A 7 2.73 -4.90 7.61
C ARG A 7 2.50 -3.40 7.83
N ILE A 8 1.44 -3.05 8.54
CA ILE A 8 1.24 -1.67 9.00
C ILE A 8 2.33 -1.35 10.03
N ASN A 9 3.11 -0.30 9.77
CA ASN A 9 4.21 0.13 10.62
C ASN A 9 4.21 1.64 10.93
N ASP A 10 3.25 2.40 10.38
CA ASP A 10 3.15 3.85 10.58
C ASP A 10 1.68 4.31 10.55
N ARG A 11 1.43 5.55 11.00
CA ARG A 11 0.14 6.24 10.97
C ARG A 11 0.00 7.15 9.75
N GLY A 12 -1.19 7.70 9.55
CA GLY A 12 -1.56 8.49 8.37
C GLY A 12 -2.49 7.70 7.44
N PRO A 13 -2.64 8.11 6.18
CA PRO A 13 -1.99 9.25 5.50
C PRO A 13 -2.59 10.61 5.91
N TRP A 14 -1.78 11.67 5.85
CA TRP A 14 -2.18 13.03 6.29
C TRP A 14 -2.95 13.85 5.23
N ARG A 15 -2.97 13.39 3.98
CA ARG A 15 -3.77 13.99 2.89
C ARG A 15 -5.09 13.23 2.76
N LYS A 16 -6.22 13.94 2.87
CA LYS A 16 -7.58 13.35 2.82
C LYS A 16 -7.89 12.51 1.57
N SER A 17 -7.15 12.69 0.48
CA SER A 17 -7.33 11.95 -0.78
C SER A 17 -6.54 10.63 -0.87
N ARG A 18 -5.68 10.31 0.11
CA ARG A 18 -4.88 9.09 0.11
C ARG A 18 -5.45 8.07 1.08
N LEU A 19 -5.38 6.80 0.69
CA LEU A 19 -5.84 5.68 1.52
C LEU A 19 -4.68 5.03 2.29
N VAL A 20 -3.52 4.90 1.64
CA VAL A 20 -2.33 4.27 2.21
C VAL A 20 -1.09 4.83 1.51
N ASP A 21 0.01 4.97 2.24
CA ASP A 21 1.34 5.18 1.66
C ASP A 21 2.12 3.86 1.75
N LEU A 22 2.67 3.42 0.63
CA LEU A 22 3.41 2.15 0.53
C LEU A 22 4.92 2.42 0.46
N SER A 23 5.71 1.47 0.97
CA SER A 23 7.15 1.49 0.73
C SER A 23 7.45 1.38 -0.76
N LEU A 24 8.61 1.91 -1.19
CA LEU A 24 9.06 1.79 -2.58
C LEU A 24 9.14 0.33 -3.05
N ALA A 25 9.50 -0.60 -2.16
CA ALA A 25 9.53 -2.03 -2.45
C ALA A 25 8.14 -2.59 -2.79
N ALA A 26 7.13 -2.26 -1.99
CA ALA A 26 5.74 -2.66 -2.25
C ALA A 26 5.20 -2.02 -3.54
N ALA A 27 5.50 -0.74 -3.78
CA ALA A 27 5.11 -0.04 -5.02
C ALA A 27 5.73 -0.70 -6.27
N ARG A 28 6.98 -1.15 -6.20
CA ARG A 28 7.65 -1.90 -7.29
C ARG A 28 6.96 -3.23 -7.59
N VAL A 29 6.56 -3.97 -6.55
CA VAL A 29 5.82 -5.24 -6.72
C VAL A 29 4.47 -4.99 -7.39
N LEU A 30 3.76 -3.93 -6.99
CA LEU A 30 2.49 -3.54 -7.61
C LEU A 30 2.68 -2.94 -9.02
N GLY A 31 3.87 -2.45 -9.35
CA GLY A 31 4.20 -1.84 -10.63
C GLY A 31 3.79 -0.37 -10.75
N ILE A 32 3.51 0.30 -9.63
CA ILE A 32 2.98 1.68 -9.58
C ILE A 32 4.05 2.72 -9.19
N GLN A 33 5.32 2.32 -9.12
CA GLN A 33 6.39 3.20 -8.64
C GLN A 33 6.65 4.42 -9.53
N ARG A 34 6.22 4.40 -10.79
CA ARG A 34 6.42 5.50 -11.74
C ARG A 34 5.27 6.52 -11.72
N ASP A 35 4.06 6.08 -11.40
CA ASP A 35 2.86 6.92 -11.43
C ASP A 35 2.71 7.76 -10.15
N GLY A 36 3.39 7.37 -9.07
CA GLY A 36 3.44 8.08 -7.80
C GLY A 36 2.19 7.89 -6.94
N VAL A 37 0.99 8.01 -7.51
CA VAL A 37 -0.30 7.73 -6.86
C VAL A 37 -1.18 6.93 -7.82
N GLU A 38 -1.73 5.81 -7.35
CA GLU A 38 -2.60 4.95 -8.16
C GLU A 38 -3.74 4.37 -7.31
N LYS A 39 -4.84 3.95 -7.95
CA LYS A 39 -5.96 3.30 -7.26
C LYS A 39 -5.59 1.89 -6.84
N VAL A 40 -5.89 1.56 -5.59
CA VAL A 40 -5.64 0.22 -5.01
C VAL A 40 -6.88 -0.29 -4.28
N ARG A 41 -6.93 -1.61 -4.10
CA ARG A 41 -7.88 -2.28 -3.20
C ARG A 41 -7.11 -2.82 -2.00
N LEU A 42 -7.62 -2.57 -0.79
CA LEU A 42 -7.09 -3.10 0.44
C LEU A 42 -7.91 -4.29 0.93
N GLU A 43 -7.24 -5.24 1.56
CA GLU A 43 -7.83 -6.36 2.26
C GLU A 43 -7.02 -6.56 3.55
N VAL A 44 -7.69 -6.53 4.70
CA VAL A 44 -7.05 -6.77 5.99
C VAL A 44 -6.97 -8.29 6.18
N ILE A 45 -5.76 -8.81 6.31
CA ILE A 45 -5.52 -10.23 6.54
C ILE A 45 -5.34 -10.52 8.03
N PRO A 46 -5.77 -11.69 8.53
CA PRO A 46 -5.52 -12.10 9.91
C PRO A 46 -4.02 -12.15 10.21
N TRP A 47 -3.60 -11.55 11.32
CA TRP A 47 -2.25 -11.70 11.81
C TRP A 47 -2.08 -13.10 12.43
N LYS A 48 -1.25 -13.95 11.82
CA LYS A 48 -0.88 -15.23 12.43
C LYS A 48 0.10 -14.96 13.58
N ARG A 49 -0.30 -15.38 14.79
CA ARG A 49 0.61 -15.50 15.93
C ARG A 49 1.57 -16.66 15.72
#